data_AF-A0A7S3MRI1-F1
#
_entry.id   AF-A0A7S3MRI1-F1
#
_cell.length_a   1.000
_cell.length_b   1.000
_cell.length_c   1.000
_cell.angle_alpha   90.00
_cell.angle_beta   90.00
_cell.angle_gamma   90.00
#
_symmetry.space_group_name_H-M   'P 1'
#
loop_
_entity.id
_entity.type
_entity.pdbx_description
1 polymer ?
#
loop_
_entity_poly.entity_id
_entity_poly.type
_entity_poly.pdbx_seq_one_letter_code
_entity_poly.pdbx_strand_id
1 'polypeptide(L)'
;VRRGRKRAQYNSRRQTATLTVMHENENVLLLPRGGVYVKTRHGPVQFGIPPETIKDTLRLGVDVPKMYVVGKERFNLKFGTNTAEFEFPAYYNFFIKGSRTTVVSSAEAASVIRSVMDEAIEGPVEDELYQDS
;
A
#
# COMPACT_ATOMS: atom_id res chain seq x y z
N VAL A 1 27.59 -12.61 -37.45
CA VAL A 1 26.98 -12.75 -36.10
C VAL A 1 26.47 -11.38 -35.64
N ARG A 2 25.17 -11.09 -35.76
CA ARG A 2 24.57 -9.81 -35.33
C ARG A 2 23.52 -10.10 -34.25
N ARG A 3 23.86 -9.83 -32.97
CA ARG A 3 22.93 -9.90 -31.83
C ARG A 3 22.34 -8.51 -31.59
N GLY A 4 21.11 -8.28 -32.06
CA GLY A 4 20.33 -7.11 -31.71
C GLY A 4 19.70 -7.27 -30.32
N ARG A 5 20.00 -6.35 -29.41
CA ARG A 5 19.35 -6.20 -28.09
C ARG A 5 17.89 -5.81 -28.30
N LYS A 6 16.94 -6.74 -28.10
CA LYS A 6 15.51 -6.39 -28.00
C LYS A 6 15.25 -5.72 -26.66
N ARG A 7 14.99 -4.41 -26.67
CA ARG A 7 14.44 -3.68 -25.52
C ARG A 7 13.04 -4.23 -25.23
N ALA A 8 12.81 -4.65 -23.99
CA ALA A 8 11.48 -5.02 -23.52
C ALA A 8 10.61 -3.75 -23.48
N GLN A 9 9.74 -3.59 -24.48
CA GLN A 9 8.69 -2.58 -24.43
C GLN A 9 7.64 -3.06 -23.43
N TYR A 10 7.59 -2.40 -22.27
CA TYR A 10 6.53 -2.61 -21.28
C TYR A 10 5.24 -2.04 -21.88
N ASN A 11 4.45 -2.94 -22.47
CA ASN A 11 3.20 -2.60 -23.11
C ASN A 11 2.20 -2.27 -21.99
N SER A 12 1.94 -0.99 -21.75
CA SER A 12 0.86 -0.52 -20.87
C SER A 12 -0.48 -0.83 -21.53
N ARG A 13 -0.82 -2.13 -21.64
CA ARG A 13 -2.16 -2.56 -22.00
C ARG A 13 -3.09 -2.09 -20.89
N ARG A 14 -3.94 -1.14 -21.24
CA ARG A 14 -5.21 -0.86 -20.55
C ARG A 14 -5.99 -2.17 -20.47
N GLN A 15 -5.76 -2.95 -19.41
CA GLN A 15 -6.72 -3.94 -18.97
C GLN A 15 -7.74 -3.18 -18.12
N THR A 16 -8.81 -2.76 -18.78
CA THR A 16 -10.09 -2.51 -18.11
C THR A 16 -10.64 -3.88 -17.70
N ALA A 17 -9.95 -4.56 -16.77
CA ALA A 17 -10.56 -5.66 -16.05
C ALA A 17 -11.59 -5.02 -15.15
N THR A 18 -12.86 -5.31 -15.38
CA THR A 18 -13.97 -4.94 -14.49
C THR A 18 -13.55 -5.33 -13.07
N LEU A 19 -13.26 -4.36 -12.20
CA LEU A 19 -12.90 -4.61 -10.82
C LEU A 19 -14.15 -5.18 -10.14
N THR A 20 -14.20 -6.51 -9.97
CA THR A 20 -15.30 -7.15 -9.23
C THR A 20 -15.10 -6.87 -7.75
N VAL A 21 -15.77 -5.85 -7.23
CA VAL A 21 -15.89 -5.62 -5.79
C VAL A 21 -16.85 -6.65 -5.23
N MET A 22 -16.38 -7.42 -4.25
CA MET A 22 -17.25 -8.29 -3.48
C MET A 22 -17.87 -7.44 -2.35
N HIS A 23 -19.18 -7.23 -2.42
CA HIS A 23 -19.94 -6.58 -1.36
C HIS A 23 -20.41 -7.64 -0.36
N GLU A 24 -19.81 -7.69 0.82
CA GLU A 24 -20.36 -8.47 1.95
C GLU A 24 -21.45 -7.68 2.69
N ASN A 25 -21.41 -6.34 2.66
CA ASN A 25 -22.41 -5.42 3.23
C ASN A 25 -22.26 -4.00 2.58
N GLU A 26 -23.24 -3.09 2.66
CA GLU A 26 -23.15 -1.74 2.05
C GLU A 26 -21.96 -0.90 2.54
N ASN A 27 -21.52 -1.18 3.77
CA ASN A 27 -20.42 -0.49 4.43
C ASN A 27 -19.07 -1.18 4.28
N VAL A 28 -19.01 -2.38 3.70
CA VAL A 28 -17.78 -3.18 3.60
C VAL A 28 -17.48 -3.48 2.13
N LEU A 29 -16.30 -3.07 1.66
CA LEU A 29 -15.81 -3.33 0.31
C LEU A 29 -14.55 -4.18 0.40
N LEU A 30 -14.56 -5.35 -0.23
CA LEU A 30 -13.33 -6.13 -0.42
C LEU A 30 -12.56 -5.54 -1.62
N LEU A 31 -11.34 -5.10 -1.36
CA LEU A 31 -10.52 -4.48 -2.39
C LEU A 31 -9.93 -5.57 -3.33
N PRO A 32 -9.91 -5.35 -4.65
CA PRO A 32 -9.43 -6.34 -5.62
C PRO A 32 -7.99 -6.82 -5.42
N ARG A 33 -7.09 -5.98 -4.88
CA ARG A 33 -5.71 -6.36 -4.53
C ARG A 33 -5.58 -6.99 -3.14
N GLY A 34 -6.70 -7.12 -2.42
CA GLY A 34 -6.76 -7.57 -1.04
C GLY A 34 -6.89 -6.41 -0.06
N GLY A 35 -7.26 -6.75 1.17
CA GLY A 35 -7.65 -5.78 2.18
C GLY A 35 -9.15 -5.50 2.19
N VAL A 36 -9.62 -4.94 3.30
CA VAL A 36 -11.03 -4.66 3.57
C VAL A 36 -11.19 -3.18 3.84
N TYR A 37 -12.02 -2.52 3.04
CA TYR A 37 -12.37 -1.12 3.21
C TYR A 37 -13.72 -1.03 3.92
N VAL A 38 -13.74 -0.34 5.05
CA VAL A 38 -14.94 -0.19 5.89
C VAL A 38 -15.33 1.28 5.96
N LYS A 39 -16.53 1.60 5.48
CA LYS A 39 -17.15 2.92 5.63
C LYS A 39 -17.58 3.12 7.07
N THR A 40 -17.15 4.22 7.68
CA THR A 40 -17.59 4.63 9.01
C THR A 40 -18.04 6.08 8.99
N ARG A 41 -18.72 6.52 10.06
CA ARG A 41 -19.09 7.94 10.24
C ARG A 41 -17.90 8.89 10.37
N HIS A 42 -16.70 8.38 10.70
CA HIS A 42 -15.48 9.16 10.87
C HIS A 42 -14.57 9.11 9.62
N GLY A 43 -15.08 8.60 8.50
CA GLY A 43 -14.32 8.31 7.31
C GLY A 43 -13.94 6.83 7.19
N PRO A 44 -13.36 6.44 6.06
CA PRO A 44 -13.06 5.05 5.79
C PRO A 44 -11.84 4.54 6.55
N VAL A 45 -11.93 3.28 6.97
CA VAL A 45 -10.86 2.51 7.61
C VAL A 45 -10.49 1.34 6.71
N GLN A 46 -9.20 1.10 6.50
CA GLN A 46 -8.74 -0.06 5.74
C GLN A 46 -7.98 -1.05 6.62
N PHE A 47 -8.36 -2.32 6.52
CA PHE A 47 -7.70 -3.45 7.16
C PHE A 47 -6.93 -4.24 6.12
N GLY A 48 -5.65 -4.49 6.36
CA GLY A 48 -4.79 -5.10 5.35
C GLY A 48 -4.47 -4.14 4.21
N ILE A 49 -3.19 -3.96 3.97
CA ILE A 49 -2.65 -2.97 3.06
C ILE A 49 -1.65 -3.64 2.11
N PRO A 50 -2.10 -4.59 1.26
CA PRO A 50 -1.27 -5.07 0.17
C PRO A 50 -0.76 -3.93 -0.74
N PRO A 51 0.29 -4.18 -1.53
CA PRO A 51 0.78 -3.22 -2.51
C PRO A 51 -0.35 -2.67 -3.38
N GLU A 52 -0.25 -1.38 -3.67
CA GLU A 52 -1.13 -0.66 -4.60
C GLU A 52 -2.63 -0.58 -4.24
N THR A 53 -3.10 -0.92 -3.02
CA THR A 53 -4.53 -0.82 -2.68
C THR A 53 -5.12 0.59 -2.79
N ILE A 54 -4.29 1.63 -2.69
CA ILE A 54 -4.71 3.01 -2.98
C ILE A 54 -5.26 3.18 -4.42
N LYS A 55 -4.74 2.41 -5.38
CA LYS A 55 -5.24 2.45 -6.76
C LYS A 55 -6.64 1.87 -6.86
N ASP A 56 -7.01 0.95 -5.95
CA ASP A 56 -8.36 0.41 -5.90
C ASP A 56 -9.33 1.49 -5.43
N THR A 57 -9.05 2.18 -4.32
CA THR A 57 -9.93 3.24 -3.80
C THR A 57 -10.09 4.40 -4.79
N LEU A 58 -8.99 4.82 -5.43
CA LEU A 58 -9.02 5.84 -6.48
C LEU A 58 -9.84 5.42 -7.70
N ARG A 59 -9.72 4.17 -8.17
CA ARG A 59 -10.49 3.66 -9.33
C ARG A 59 -11.96 3.46 -9.00
N LEU A 60 -12.27 3.08 -7.77
CA LEU A 60 -13.65 2.93 -7.29
C LEU A 60 -14.34 4.27 -7.04
N GLY A 61 -13.59 5.39 -7.09
CA GLY A 61 -14.14 6.73 -6.82
C GLY A 61 -14.58 6.92 -5.37
N VAL A 62 -14.04 6.12 -4.45
CA VAL A 62 -14.27 6.27 -3.00
C VAL A 62 -13.12 7.06 -2.37
N ASP A 63 -13.35 7.61 -1.18
CA ASP A 63 -12.31 8.32 -0.45
C ASP A 63 -11.14 7.40 -0.11
N VAL A 64 -9.92 7.92 -0.25
CA VAL A 64 -8.71 7.23 0.24
C VAL A 64 -8.75 7.21 1.78
N PRO A 65 -8.60 6.04 2.43
CA PRO A 65 -8.55 5.95 3.88
C PRO A 65 -7.47 6.82 4.49
N LYS A 66 -7.81 7.43 5.63
CA LYS A 66 -6.84 8.11 6.52
C LYS A 66 -6.49 7.24 7.71
N MET A 67 -7.25 6.18 7.96
CA MET A 67 -7.03 5.25 9.05
C MET A 67 -6.76 3.86 8.49
N TYR A 68 -5.62 3.29 8.86
CA TYR A 68 -5.21 1.96 8.44
C TYR A 68 -4.96 1.09 9.66
N VAL A 69 -5.43 -0.15 9.63
CA VAL A 69 -5.22 -1.12 10.69
C VAL A 69 -4.24 -2.18 10.20
N VAL A 70 -3.09 -2.25 10.88
CA VAL A 70 -2.06 -3.24 10.60
C VAL A 70 -2.22 -4.40 11.57
N GLY A 71 -2.49 -5.58 11.02
CA GLY A 71 -2.60 -6.82 11.78
C GLY A 71 -1.25 -7.33 12.27
N LYS A 72 -1.29 -8.38 13.11
CA LYS A 72 -0.09 -9.08 13.59
C LYS A 72 0.75 -9.62 12.43
N GLU A 73 0.09 -10.30 11.49
CA GLU A 73 0.72 -10.84 10.28
C GLU A 73 0.82 -9.75 9.22
N ARG A 74 2.03 -9.21 9.05
CA ARG A 74 2.33 -8.14 8.06
C ARG A 74 2.91 -8.67 6.75
N PHE A 75 3.17 -9.97 6.68
CA PHE A 75 3.63 -10.63 5.48
C PHE A 75 2.80 -11.89 5.23
N ASN A 76 2.20 -11.98 4.05
CA ASN A 76 1.45 -13.15 3.66
C ASN A 76 2.38 -14.12 2.92
N LEU A 77 2.82 -15.18 3.60
CA LEU A 77 3.72 -16.19 3.04
C LEU A 77 3.14 -16.93 1.82
N LYS A 78 1.82 -17.10 1.75
CA LYS A 78 1.17 -17.79 0.63
C LYS A 78 1.27 -17.00 -0.67
N PHE A 79 1.15 -15.67 -0.58
CA PHE A 79 1.18 -14.78 -1.73
C PHE A 79 2.52 -14.04 -1.88
N GLY A 80 3.45 -14.22 -0.94
CA GLY A 80 4.76 -13.57 -0.94
C GLY A 80 4.67 -12.05 -0.89
N THR A 81 3.67 -11.49 -0.21
CA THR A 81 3.39 -10.05 -0.24
C THR A 81 3.33 -9.44 1.15
N ASN A 82 3.84 -8.21 1.26
CA ASN A 82 3.60 -7.35 2.41
C ASN A 82 2.10 -7.00 2.47
N THR A 83 1.53 -6.90 3.67
CA THR A 83 0.14 -6.51 3.94
C THR A 83 0.07 -5.23 4.79
N ALA A 84 1.17 -4.49 4.87
CA ALA A 84 1.31 -3.25 5.62
C ALA A 84 2.02 -2.15 4.79
N GLU A 85 1.80 -2.09 3.46
CA GLU A 85 2.36 -1.03 2.59
C GLU A 85 1.52 0.25 2.61
N PHE A 86 1.68 1.05 3.66
CA PHE A 86 0.91 2.29 3.84
C PHE A 86 1.64 3.57 3.38
N GLU A 87 2.89 3.48 2.91
CA GLU A 87 3.71 4.61 2.43
C GLU A 87 3.00 5.46 1.35
N PHE A 88 2.58 4.84 0.24
CA PHE A 88 1.90 5.55 -0.83
C PHE A 88 0.58 6.20 -0.38
N PRO A 89 -0.31 5.51 0.35
CA PRO A 89 -1.46 6.17 0.97
C PRO A 89 -1.10 7.32 1.93
N ALA A 90 -0.02 7.17 2.71
CA ALA A 90 0.43 8.22 3.62
C ALA A 90 0.88 9.48 2.85
N TYR A 91 1.69 9.32 1.81
CA TYR A 91 2.13 10.41 0.96
C TYR A 91 0.96 11.07 0.23
N TYR A 92 0.02 10.29 -0.31
CA TYR A 92 -1.16 10.83 -0.96
C TYR A 92 -1.99 11.70 0.01
N ASN A 93 -2.25 11.19 1.22
CA ASN A 93 -2.99 11.94 2.22
C ASN A 93 -2.26 13.22 2.64
N PHE A 94 -0.94 13.16 2.79
CA PHE A 94 -0.13 14.31 3.19
C PHE A 94 -0.01 15.37 2.08
N PHE A 95 0.52 15.00 0.92
CA PHE A 95 0.84 15.95 -0.16
C PHE A 95 -0.38 16.36 -0.99
N ILE A 96 -1.34 15.45 -1.22
CA ILE A 96 -2.50 15.71 -2.10
C ILE A 96 -3.73 16.16 -1.29
N LYS A 97 -3.98 15.52 -0.14
CA LYS A 97 -5.17 15.81 0.69
C LYS A 97 -4.90 16.77 1.84
N GLY A 98 -3.65 17.15 2.11
CA GLY A 98 -3.29 18.04 3.21
C GLY A 98 -3.67 17.49 4.59
N SER A 99 -3.64 16.16 4.76
CA SER A 99 -4.14 15.48 5.95
C SER A 99 -3.21 14.38 6.43
N ARG A 100 -3.27 14.08 7.73
CA ARG A 100 -2.45 13.03 8.34
C ARG A 100 -3.06 11.65 8.12
N THR A 101 -2.19 10.66 8.03
CA THR A 101 -2.55 9.23 8.04
C THR A 101 -2.30 8.66 9.43
N THR A 102 -3.27 7.94 9.97
CA THR A 102 -3.21 7.23 11.25
C THR A 102 -3.07 5.74 10.98
N VAL A 103 -1.99 5.14 11.48
CA VAL A 103 -1.77 3.70 11.45
C VAL A 103 -2.01 3.13 12.84
N VAL A 104 -3.01 2.26 12.97
CA VAL A 104 -3.35 1.55 14.20
C VAL A 104 -2.68 0.19 14.16
N SER A 105 -1.85 -0.10 15.15
CA SER A 105 -1.06 -1.33 15.24
C SER A 105 -0.70 -1.65 16.69
N SER A 106 -0.06 -2.80 16.94
CA SER A 106 0.54 -3.08 18.25
C SER A 106 1.81 -2.23 18.47
N ALA A 107 2.28 -2.14 19.71
CA ALA A 107 3.50 -1.39 20.02
C ALA A 107 4.73 -1.96 19.28
N GLU A 108 4.82 -3.28 19.16
CA GLU A 108 5.90 -3.97 18.45
C GLU A 108 5.84 -3.75 16.94
N ALA A 109 4.63 -3.72 16.36
CA ALA A 109 4.48 -3.36 14.95
C ALA A 109 4.84 -1.89 14.71
N ALA A 110 4.43 -0.99 15.60
CA ALA A 110 4.71 0.43 15.49
C ALA A 110 6.21 0.75 15.48
N SER A 111 7.04 0.05 16.28
CA SER A 111 8.49 0.26 16.27
C SER A 111 9.12 -0.13 14.94
N VAL A 112 8.80 -1.33 14.44
CA VAL A 112 9.28 -1.82 13.13
C VAL A 112 8.83 -0.91 12.00
N ILE A 113 7.56 -0.51 12.02
CA ILE A 113 6.99 0.39 11.02
C ILE A 113 7.72 1.73 10.99
N ARG A 114 8.03 2.32 12.16
CA ARG A 114 8.78 3.58 12.22
C ARG A 114 10.17 3.43 11.63
N SER A 115 10.91 2.38 12.02
CA SER A 115 12.25 2.13 11.48
C SER A 115 12.25 2.01 9.95
N VAL A 116 11.30 1.25 9.37
CA VAL A 116 11.19 1.11 7.91
C VAL A 116 10.84 2.45 7.24
N MET A 117 9.92 3.23 7.83
CA MET A 117 9.55 4.54 7.28
C MET A 117 10.69 5.56 7.37
N ASP A 118 11.42 5.58 8.48
CA ASP A 118 12.56 6.47 8.69
C ASP A 118 13.66 6.15 7.66
N GLU A 119 13.97 4.87 7.45
CA GLU A 119 14.90 4.43 6.40
C GLU A 119 14.39 4.77 4.98
N ALA A 120 13.10 4.60 4.71
CA ALA A 120 12.52 4.93 3.41
C ALA A 120 12.55 6.44 3.09
N ILE A 121 12.51 7.29 4.11
CA ILE A 121 12.50 8.76 3.98
C ILE A 121 13.90 9.35 4.01
N GLU A 122 14.72 8.93 4.97
CA GLU A 122 16.06 9.49 5.23
C GLU A 122 17.18 8.70 4.53
N GLY A 123 16.89 7.47 4.09
CA GLY A 123 17.88 6.53 3.59
C GLY A 123 18.48 5.65 4.70
N PRO A 124 19.36 4.69 4.32
CA PRO A 124 20.07 3.87 5.31
C PRO A 124 21.02 4.75 6.13
N VAL A 125 21.31 4.31 7.35
CA VAL A 125 22.34 4.96 8.17
C VAL A 125 23.70 4.84 7.49
N GLU A 126 24.59 5.82 7.72
CA GLU A 126 25.89 5.87 7.03
C GLU A 126 26.70 4.58 7.19
N ASP A 127 26.62 3.93 8.35
CA ASP A 127 27.31 2.66 8.67
C ASP A 127 26.84 1.46 7.83
N GLU A 128 25.70 1.57 7.15
CA GLU A 128 25.11 0.53 6.29
C GLU A 128 25.34 0.81 4.79
N LEU A 129 26.03 1.90 4.45
CA LEU A 129 26.37 2.23 3.07
C LEU A 129 27.55 1.37 2.58
N TYR A 130 27.29 0.48 1.62
CA TYR A 130 28.35 -0.20 0.89
C TYR A 130 29.09 0.78 -0.01
N GLN A 131 30.40 0.93 0.20
CA GLN A 131 31.29 1.68 -0.69
C GLN A 131 32.14 0.70 -1.50
N ASP A 132 32.03 0.77 -2.82
CA ASP A 132 32.87 0.02 -3.75
C ASP A 132 34.28 0.64 -3.72
N SER A 133 35.25 -0.08 -3.14
CA SER A 133 36.65 0.35 -2.97
C SER A 133 37.51 -0.02 -4.17
#